data_AF-A0A2V9P3B2-F1
#
_entry.id   AF-A0A2V9P3B2-F1
#
_cell.length_a   1.000
_cell.length_b   1.000
_cell.length_c   1.000
_cell.angle_alpha   90.00
_cell.angle_beta   90.00
_cell.angle_gamma   90.00
#
_symmetry.space_group_name_H-M   'P 1'
#
loop_
_entity.id
_entity.type
_entity.pdbx_description
1 polymer ?
#
loop_
_entity_poly.entity_id
_entity_poly.type
_entity_poly.pdbx_seq_one_letter_code
_entity_poly.pdbx_strand_id
1 'polypeptide(L)'
;MEQRLKRIFVLTMAAICLALVTTATAQTQSQPLGDYARAVKKTKRVEKSAKTYDNDNLPENGKVSVVGAASPESTSANDDKADSPKKADDSPQLKDGQSSEDRQKAIGDWKQKIEDQKGKVDLLSREVDVLQRELQVKKADFNSSTARTVQNPRGFDEEEAKYKQQIADKQKVLDEAKGKLTEFQEQARKSGVPNSTRE
;
A
#
# COMPACT_ATOMS: atom_id res chain seq x y z
N MET A 1 32.72 -1.43 51.72
CA MET A 1 31.40 -2.03 51.41
C MET A 1 31.04 -2.01 49.92
N GLU A 2 31.55 -1.07 49.13
CA GLU A 2 31.20 -0.93 47.70
C GLU A 2 31.59 -2.11 46.79
N GLN A 3 32.72 -2.77 47.05
CA GLN A 3 33.18 -3.92 46.25
C GLN A 3 32.30 -5.18 46.45
N ARG A 4 31.61 -5.30 47.61
CA ARG A 4 30.72 -6.43 47.90
C ARG A 4 29.34 -6.23 47.25
N LEU A 5 28.83 -5.00 47.18
CA LEU A 5 27.58 -4.65 46.49
C LEU A 5 27.67 -4.86 44.97
N LYS A 6 28.80 -4.52 44.34
CA LYS A 6 29.01 -4.72 42.89
C LYS A 6 29.01 -6.20 42.47
N ARG A 7 29.57 -7.08 43.31
CA ARG A 7 29.61 -8.54 43.05
C ARG A 7 28.25 -9.20 43.23
N ILE A 8 27.47 -8.74 44.21
CA ILE A 8 26.09 -9.21 44.43
C ILE A 8 25.20 -8.77 43.26
N PHE A 9 25.37 -7.54 42.76
CA PHE A 9 24.59 -7.03 41.61
C PHE A 9 24.86 -7.79 40.30
N VAL A 10 26.12 -8.16 40.02
CA VAL A 10 26.48 -8.96 38.83
C VAL A 10 25.93 -10.39 38.94
N LEU A 11 25.95 -10.99 40.14
CA LEU A 11 25.38 -12.32 40.37
C LEU A 11 23.85 -12.35 40.23
N THR A 12 23.14 -11.29 40.63
CA THR A 12 21.69 -11.18 40.45
C THR A 12 21.29 -10.92 38.99
N MET A 13 22.09 -10.18 38.22
CA MET A 13 21.82 -9.93 36.79
C MET A 13 22.08 -11.17 35.91
N ALA A 14 23.07 -12.00 36.25
CA ALA A 14 23.32 -13.25 35.52
C ALA A 14 22.21 -14.30 35.75
N ALA A 15 21.56 -14.31 36.91
CA ALA A 15 20.46 -15.23 37.23
C ALA A 15 19.15 -14.89 36.49
N ILE A 16 18.91 -13.61 36.17
CA ILE A 16 17.72 -13.16 35.44
C ILE A 16 17.85 -13.46 33.93
N CYS A 17 19.06 -13.42 33.37
CA CYS A 17 19.30 -13.76 31.96
C CYS A 17 19.14 -15.27 31.65
N LEU A 18 19.23 -16.16 32.64
CA LEU A 18 19.12 -17.61 32.42
C LEU A 18 17.68 -18.16 32.60
N ALA A 19 16.74 -17.34 33.09
CA ALA A 19 15.36 -17.75 33.36
C ALA A 19 14.35 -17.41 32.23
N LEU A 20 14.81 -16.82 31.12
CA LEU A 20 13.96 -16.37 30.00
C LEU A 20 13.97 -17.30 28.76
N VAL A 21 14.56 -18.51 28.85
CA VAL A 21 14.74 -19.42 27.70
C VAL A 21 13.72 -20.58 27.66
N THR A 22 12.54 -20.43 28.27
CA THR A 22 11.49 -21.47 28.18
C THR A 22 10.10 -20.89 27.90
N THR A 23 9.89 -20.40 26.68
CA THR A 23 8.53 -20.19 26.14
C THR A 23 8.34 -21.00 24.85
N ALA A 24 7.64 -22.11 25.03
CA ALA A 24 6.80 -22.85 24.08
C ALA A 24 7.00 -22.61 22.57
N THR A 25 7.58 -23.60 21.89
CA THR A 25 7.36 -23.80 20.45
C THR A 25 5.96 -24.37 20.23
N ALA A 26 4.98 -23.52 19.92
CA ALA A 26 3.70 -23.98 19.36
C ALA A 26 3.96 -24.51 17.95
N GLN A 27 3.70 -25.80 17.74
CA GLN A 27 3.74 -26.43 16.43
C GLN A 27 2.60 -25.88 15.56
N THR A 28 2.91 -24.94 14.68
CA THR A 28 2.01 -24.57 13.59
C THR A 28 1.98 -25.72 12.59
N GLN A 29 0.93 -26.55 12.64
CA GLN A 29 0.61 -27.50 11.58
C GLN A 29 0.22 -26.71 10.32
N SER A 30 1.20 -26.43 9.46
CA SER A 30 0.95 -25.94 8.11
C SER A 30 0.20 -27.03 7.34
N GLN A 31 -1.08 -26.81 7.07
CA GLN A 31 -1.85 -27.64 6.15
C GLN A 31 -1.13 -27.65 4.79
N PRO A 32 -0.87 -28.83 4.18
CA PRO A 32 -0.10 -28.91 2.96
C PRO A 32 -0.83 -28.18 1.82
N LEU A 33 -0.19 -27.19 1.21
CA LEU A 33 -0.72 -26.40 0.09
C LEU A 33 -1.23 -27.29 -1.06
N GLY A 34 -0.71 -28.51 -1.17
CA GLY A 34 -1.16 -29.51 -2.12
C GLY A 34 -2.62 -29.96 -1.95
N ASP A 35 -3.13 -30.06 -0.72
CA ASP A 35 -4.52 -30.44 -0.46
C ASP A 35 -5.48 -29.30 -0.79
N TYR A 36 -5.09 -28.05 -0.55
CA TYR A 36 -5.86 -26.89 -0.99
C TYR A 36 -5.95 -26.82 -2.52
N ALA A 37 -4.83 -27.04 -3.24
CA ALA A 37 -4.82 -27.05 -4.70
C ALA A 37 -5.73 -28.16 -5.30
N ARG A 38 -5.78 -29.33 -4.67
CA ARG A 38 -6.68 -30.43 -5.08
C ARG A 38 -8.14 -30.13 -4.74
N ALA A 39 -8.42 -29.52 -3.60
CA ALA A 39 -9.79 -29.12 -3.21
C ALA A 39 -10.36 -28.07 -4.18
N VAL A 40 -9.58 -27.06 -4.56
CA VAL A 40 -9.99 -26.03 -5.54
C VAL A 40 -10.23 -26.62 -6.92
N LYS A 41 -9.41 -27.60 -7.36
CA LYS A 41 -9.66 -28.31 -8.63
C LYS A 41 -10.93 -29.16 -8.62
N LYS A 42 -11.33 -29.71 -7.46
CA LYS A 42 -12.54 -30.53 -7.34
C LYS A 42 -13.82 -29.70 -7.23
N THR A 43 -13.77 -28.49 -6.66
CA THR A 43 -14.94 -27.61 -6.51
C THR A 43 -15.15 -26.66 -7.67
N LYS A 44 -14.18 -26.50 -8.57
CA LYS A 44 -14.36 -25.74 -9.81
C LYS A 44 -15.29 -26.50 -10.76
N ARG A 45 -16.58 -26.23 -10.63
CA ARG A 45 -17.61 -26.53 -11.63
C ARG A 45 -17.08 -26.08 -13.00
N VAL A 46 -17.17 -26.96 -13.98
CA VAL A 46 -16.86 -26.64 -15.38
C VAL A 46 -17.83 -25.53 -15.80
N GLU A 47 -17.37 -24.28 -15.72
CA GLU A 47 -18.05 -23.13 -16.29
C GLU A 47 -18.27 -23.42 -17.78
N LYS A 48 -19.50 -23.18 -18.25
CA LYS A 48 -19.86 -23.28 -19.67
C LYS A 48 -18.82 -22.51 -20.48
N SER A 49 -18.40 -23.12 -21.59
CA SER A 49 -17.48 -22.56 -22.59
C SER A 49 -17.54 -21.03 -22.64
N ALA A 50 -16.40 -20.38 -22.42
CA ALA A 50 -16.25 -18.94 -22.52
C ALA A 50 -16.86 -18.42 -23.84
N LYS A 51 -17.44 -17.22 -23.83
CA LYS A 51 -17.95 -16.60 -25.06
C LYS A 51 -16.80 -16.50 -26.07
N THR A 52 -16.93 -17.21 -27.19
CA THR A 52 -15.99 -17.10 -28.30
C THR A 52 -16.28 -15.80 -29.03
N TYR A 53 -15.34 -14.87 -28.97
CA TYR A 53 -15.34 -13.66 -29.79
C TYR A 53 -14.60 -14.00 -31.07
N ASP A 54 -15.32 -14.08 -32.18
CA ASP A 54 -14.76 -14.18 -33.53
C ASP A 54 -14.88 -12.81 -34.23
N ASN A 55 -14.28 -12.66 -35.41
CA ASN A 55 -14.25 -11.40 -36.17
C ASN A 55 -15.68 -10.87 -36.50
N ASP A 56 -16.67 -11.77 -36.53
CA ASP A 56 -18.08 -11.45 -36.76
C ASP A 56 -18.86 -11.06 -35.49
N ASN A 57 -18.27 -11.22 -34.30
CA ASN A 57 -18.92 -10.94 -33.01
C ASN A 57 -18.07 -10.01 -32.12
N LEU A 58 -17.18 -9.24 -32.75
CA LEU A 58 -16.40 -8.21 -32.08
C LEU A 58 -17.33 -7.02 -31.77
N PRO A 59 -17.40 -6.56 -30.51
CA PRO A 59 -18.18 -5.39 -30.17
C PRO A 59 -17.51 -4.14 -30.76
N GLU A 60 -18.10 -3.58 -31.82
CA GLU A 60 -17.60 -2.37 -32.50
C GLU A 60 -17.65 -1.11 -31.63
N ASN A 61 -18.35 -1.16 -30.48
CA ASN A 61 -18.53 -0.03 -29.57
C ASN A 61 -17.97 -0.28 -28.15
N GLY A 62 -16.90 -1.06 -28.04
CA GLY A 62 -16.18 -1.28 -26.77
C GLY A 62 -15.30 -0.09 -26.38
N LYS A 63 -15.46 0.46 -25.18
CA LYS A 63 -14.50 1.44 -24.65
C LYS A 63 -13.24 0.69 -24.23
N VAL A 64 -12.15 0.87 -24.98
CA VAL A 64 -10.84 0.32 -24.65
C VAL A 64 -10.39 0.94 -23.33
N SER A 65 -10.29 0.14 -22.28
CA SER A 65 -9.71 0.58 -21.02
C SER A 65 -8.19 0.57 -21.18
N VAL A 66 -7.61 1.76 -21.37
CA VAL A 66 -6.17 1.96 -21.37
C VAL A 66 -5.70 1.96 -19.92
N VAL A 67 -5.01 0.89 -19.51
CA VAL A 67 -4.31 0.83 -18.23
C VAL A 67 -2.83 1.11 -18.50
N GLY A 68 -2.32 2.20 -17.92
CA GLY A 68 -0.96 2.70 -18.15
C GLY A 68 -0.97 3.96 -19.03
N ALA A 69 -0.34 5.04 -18.54
CA ALA A 69 -0.33 6.33 -19.21
C ALA A 69 0.13 6.20 -20.67
N ALA A 70 -0.73 6.61 -21.61
CA ALA A 70 -0.32 6.84 -22.98
C ALA A 70 0.66 8.02 -23.00
N SER A 71 1.84 7.80 -23.59
CA SER A 71 2.83 8.83 -23.89
C SER A 71 2.21 9.88 -24.82
N PRO A 72 2.30 11.20 -24.53
CA PRO A 72 1.75 12.21 -25.42
C PRO A 72 2.73 12.44 -26.58
N GLU A 73 2.27 12.21 -27.82
CA GLU A 73 2.86 12.84 -28.98
C GLU A 73 2.38 14.29 -29.09
N SER A 74 3.36 15.15 -29.30
CA SER A 74 3.30 16.60 -29.37
C SER A 74 2.37 17.11 -30.47
N THR A 75 1.52 18.07 -30.14
CA THR A 75 1.15 19.13 -31.08
C THR A 75 1.01 20.43 -30.31
N SER A 76 1.99 21.30 -30.51
CA SER A 76 1.97 22.68 -30.02
C SER A 76 0.96 23.50 -30.82
N ALA A 77 0.09 24.22 -30.13
CA ALA A 77 -0.41 25.51 -30.54
C ALA A 77 -0.65 26.35 -29.28
N ASN A 78 0.14 27.42 -29.14
CA ASN A 78 -0.07 28.49 -28.17
C ASN A 78 -1.45 29.13 -28.38
N ASP A 79 -2.12 29.46 -27.28
CA ASP A 79 -2.53 30.86 -27.11
C ASP A 79 -2.65 31.22 -25.62
N ASP A 80 -2.13 32.40 -25.30
CA ASP A 80 -2.08 33.01 -23.99
C ASP A 80 -3.47 33.40 -23.51
N LYS A 81 -3.81 33.03 -22.26
CA LYS A 81 -4.55 33.94 -21.39
C LYS A 81 -4.30 33.63 -19.92
N ALA A 82 -3.64 34.57 -19.28
CA ALA A 82 -3.65 34.74 -17.84
C ALA A 82 -5.10 34.68 -17.31
N ASP A 83 -5.35 33.76 -16.39
CA ASP A 83 -6.08 34.10 -15.18
C ASP A 83 -5.69 33.13 -14.08
N SER A 84 -5.30 33.66 -12.93
CA SER A 84 -5.21 32.88 -11.71
C SER A 84 -6.59 32.81 -11.08
N PRO A 85 -7.24 31.65 -10.97
CA PRO A 85 -8.21 31.47 -9.92
C PRO A 85 -7.44 30.93 -8.72
N LYS A 86 -7.25 31.82 -7.75
CA LYS A 86 -7.42 31.55 -6.32
C LYS A 86 -7.99 30.14 -6.10
N LYS A 87 -7.20 29.20 -5.59
CA LYS A 87 -7.68 27.90 -5.09
C LYS A 87 -8.64 28.19 -3.92
N ALA A 88 -9.90 28.49 -4.25
CA ALA A 88 -10.99 28.14 -3.39
C ALA A 88 -11.04 26.62 -3.40
N ASP A 89 -10.72 26.05 -2.25
CA ASP A 89 -11.01 24.67 -1.90
C ASP A 89 -12.52 24.45 -2.08
N ASP A 90 -12.93 23.97 -3.27
CA ASP A 90 -14.32 23.70 -3.65
C ASP A 90 -14.79 22.38 -3.01
N SER A 91 -14.64 22.36 -1.70
CA SER A 91 -14.95 21.26 -0.83
C SER A 91 -16.39 21.45 -0.33
N PRO A 92 -17.28 20.47 -0.49
CA PRO A 92 -18.70 20.63 -0.17
C PRO A 92 -18.89 21.12 1.27
N GLN A 93 -19.54 22.25 1.48
CA GLN A 93 -19.88 22.75 2.82
C GLN A 93 -21.36 22.50 3.08
N LEU A 94 -21.69 21.85 4.20
CA LEU A 94 -23.08 21.79 4.65
C LEU A 94 -23.42 23.14 5.29
N LYS A 95 -24.35 23.89 4.68
CA LYS A 95 -24.92 25.11 5.27
C LYS A 95 -26.15 24.77 6.11
N ASP A 96 -26.40 25.56 7.15
CA ASP A 96 -27.65 25.49 7.91
C ASP A 96 -28.81 26.01 7.05
N GLY A 97 -29.90 25.22 6.96
CA GLY A 97 -31.06 25.50 6.11
C GLY A 97 -31.07 24.86 4.71
N GLN A 98 -30.07 24.04 4.38
CA GLN A 98 -30.00 23.30 3.10
C GLN A 98 -30.99 22.12 3.04
N SER A 99 -31.51 21.79 1.85
CA SER A 99 -32.38 20.61 1.67
C SER A 99 -31.69 19.33 2.13
N SER A 100 -32.47 18.39 2.65
CA SER A 100 -31.98 17.07 3.06
C SER A 100 -31.26 16.34 1.92
N GLU A 101 -31.74 16.44 0.67
CA GLU A 101 -31.05 15.82 -0.48
C GLU A 101 -29.67 16.43 -0.72
N ASP A 102 -29.54 17.76 -0.70
CA ASP A 102 -28.27 18.42 -0.97
C ASP A 102 -27.25 18.13 0.15
N ARG A 103 -27.73 18.02 1.40
CA ARG A 103 -26.91 17.59 2.53
C ARG A 103 -26.40 16.16 2.34
N GLN A 104 -27.27 15.25 1.90
CA GLN A 104 -26.89 13.86 1.62
C GLN A 104 -25.88 13.76 0.47
N LYS A 105 -26.06 14.54 -0.60
CA LYS A 105 -25.09 14.60 -1.72
C LYS A 105 -23.72 15.06 -1.23
N ALA A 106 -23.66 16.18 -0.50
CA ALA A 106 -22.39 16.68 0.05
C ALA A 106 -21.71 15.64 0.97
N ILE A 107 -22.46 14.92 1.80
CA ILE A 107 -21.94 13.82 2.63
C ILE A 107 -21.41 12.67 1.75
N GLY A 108 -22.14 12.32 0.68
CA GLY A 108 -21.73 11.30 -0.30
C GLY A 108 -20.42 11.66 -1.00
N ASP A 109 -20.30 12.91 -1.46
CA ASP A 109 -19.09 13.41 -2.13
C ASP A 109 -17.87 13.37 -1.19
N TRP A 110 -18.06 13.77 0.07
CA TRP A 110 -17.01 13.64 1.09
C TRP A 110 -16.62 12.20 1.36
N LYS A 111 -17.60 11.30 1.47
CA LYS A 111 -17.37 9.87 1.65
C LYS A 111 -16.50 9.33 0.52
N GLN A 112 -16.86 9.66 -0.72
CA GLN A 112 -16.12 9.21 -1.89
C GLN A 112 -14.69 9.77 -1.90
N LYS A 113 -14.50 11.07 -1.67
CA LYS A 113 -13.16 11.68 -1.60
C LYS A 113 -12.26 11.02 -0.55
N ILE A 114 -12.81 10.72 0.63
CA ILE A 114 -12.09 10.05 1.72
C ILE A 114 -11.76 8.61 1.34
N GLU A 115 -12.73 7.86 0.79
CA GLU A 115 -12.54 6.47 0.37
C GLU A 115 -11.50 6.34 -0.76
N ASP A 116 -11.56 7.21 -1.76
CA ASP A 116 -10.58 7.27 -2.85
C ASP A 116 -9.18 7.55 -2.30
N GLN A 117 -9.06 8.42 -1.30
CA GLN A 117 -7.78 8.73 -0.67
C GLN A 117 -7.28 7.57 0.21
N LYS A 118 -8.16 6.86 0.93
CA LYS A 118 -7.80 5.62 1.64
C LYS A 118 -7.27 4.56 0.68
N GLY A 119 -7.95 4.35 -0.45
CA GLY A 119 -7.51 3.42 -1.48
C GLY A 119 -6.11 3.73 -2.02
N LYS A 120 -5.77 5.03 -2.18
CA LYS A 120 -4.40 5.45 -2.53
C LYS A 120 -3.39 5.12 -1.43
N VAL A 121 -3.72 5.35 -0.16
CA VAL A 121 -2.84 5.01 0.97
C VAL A 121 -2.60 3.51 1.02
N ASP A 122 -3.64 2.70 0.86
CA ASP A 122 -3.54 1.23 0.86
C ASP A 122 -2.68 0.71 -0.31
N LEU A 123 -2.87 1.28 -1.50
CA LEU A 123 -2.07 0.95 -2.66
C LEU A 123 -0.59 1.30 -2.44
N LEU A 124 -0.29 2.51 -1.98
CA LEU A 124 1.09 2.94 -1.70
C LEU A 124 1.74 2.10 -0.59
N SER A 125 0.98 1.75 0.46
CA SER A 125 1.45 0.86 1.51
C SER A 125 1.84 -0.51 0.95
N ARG A 126 0.99 -1.09 0.09
CA ARG A 126 1.28 -2.37 -0.55
C ARG A 126 2.51 -2.29 -1.46
N GLU A 127 2.69 -1.19 -2.18
CA GLU A 127 3.86 -1.00 -3.04
C GLU A 127 5.17 -0.92 -2.25
N VAL A 128 5.16 -0.26 -1.09
CA VAL A 128 6.31 -0.25 -0.17
C VAL A 128 6.62 -1.67 0.31
N ASP A 129 5.60 -2.41 0.74
CA ASP A 129 5.77 -3.81 1.20
C ASP A 129 6.32 -4.72 0.08
N VAL A 130 5.86 -4.53 -1.15
CA VAL A 130 6.35 -5.27 -2.32
C VAL A 130 7.82 -4.97 -2.56
N LEU A 131 8.23 -3.69 -2.59
CA LEU A 131 9.64 -3.33 -2.79
C LEU A 131 10.55 -3.86 -1.68
N GLN A 132 10.09 -3.80 -0.43
CA GLN A 132 10.82 -4.37 0.70
C GLN A 132 10.97 -5.89 0.56
N ARG A 133 9.90 -6.61 0.18
CA ARG A 133 9.96 -8.06 -0.03
C ARG A 133 10.85 -8.43 -1.21
N GLU A 134 10.75 -7.70 -2.32
CA GLU A 134 11.59 -7.91 -3.50
C GLU A 134 13.06 -7.75 -3.15
N LEU A 135 13.43 -6.70 -2.39
CA LEU A 135 14.79 -6.52 -1.90
C LEU A 135 15.27 -7.73 -1.10
N GLN A 136 14.45 -8.25 -0.18
CA GLN A 136 14.81 -9.44 0.61
C GLN A 136 14.98 -10.69 -0.25
N VAL A 137 14.07 -10.92 -1.22
CA VAL A 137 14.17 -12.05 -2.15
C VAL A 137 15.44 -11.94 -2.99
N LYS A 138 15.72 -10.78 -3.58
CA LYS A 138 16.93 -10.55 -4.38
C LYS A 138 18.21 -10.73 -3.57
N LYS A 139 18.23 -10.26 -2.33
CA LYS A 139 19.34 -10.48 -1.40
C LYS A 139 19.51 -11.95 -1.07
N ALA A 140 18.42 -12.69 -0.84
CA ALA A 140 18.47 -14.13 -0.61
C ALA A 140 18.97 -14.88 -1.85
N ASP A 141 18.49 -14.54 -3.04
CA ASP A 141 18.93 -15.12 -4.32
C ASP A 141 20.42 -14.91 -4.55
N PHE A 142 20.93 -13.70 -4.30
CA PHE A 142 22.35 -13.38 -4.40
C PHE A 142 23.20 -14.22 -3.43
N ASN A 143 22.77 -14.32 -2.16
CA ASN A 143 23.49 -15.06 -1.13
C ASN A 143 23.31 -16.59 -1.22
N SER A 144 22.31 -17.07 -1.97
CA SER A 144 22.07 -18.52 -2.16
C SER A 144 23.20 -19.20 -2.94
N SER A 145 23.96 -18.44 -3.74
CA SER A 145 25.08 -18.93 -4.53
C SER A 145 26.40 -18.46 -3.94
N THR A 146 27.06 -19.34 -3.17
CA THR A 146 28.38 -19.05 -2.58
C THR A 146 29.42 -18.65 -3.64
N ALA A 147 29.37 -19.25 -4.83
CA ALA A 147 30.27 -18.90 -5.93
C ALA A 147 30.10 -17.43 -6.37
N ARG A 148 28.86 -16.94 -6.49
CA ARG A 148 28.57 -15.55 -6.86
C ARG A 148 29.02 -14.59 -5.78
N THR A 149 28.75 -14.90 -4.51
CA THR A 149 29.13 -14.03 -3.38
C THR A 149 30.65 -13.96 -3.20
N VAL A 150 31.39 -15.05 -3.41
CA VAL A 150 32.86 -15.05 -3.29
C VAL A 150 33.53 -14.33 -4.47
N GLN A 151 33.03 -14.51 -5.69
CA GLN A 151 33.59 -13.87 -6.88
C GLN A 151 33.25 -12.38 -6.99
N ASN A 152 32.07 -11.99 -6.49
CA ASN A 152 31.61 -10.61 -6.55
C ASN A 152 30.91 -10.20 -5.24
N PRO A 153 31.65 -10.00 -4.14
CA PRO A 153 31.05 -9.76 -2.82
C PRO A 153 30.21 -8.48 -2.71
N ARG A 154 30.41 -7.51 -3.61
CA ARG A 154 29.65 -6.26 -3.69
C ARG A 154 28.70 -6.20 -4.89
N GLY A 155 28.48 -7.33 -5.55
CA GLY A 155 27.69 -7.41 -6.78
C GLY A 155 26.23 -6.98 -6.64
N PHE A 156 25.72 -6.90 -5.40
CA PHE A 156 24.36 -6.49 -5.09
C PHE A 156 24.25 -5.07 -4.51
N ASP A 157 25.37 -4.40 -4.19
CA ASP A 157 25.35 -3.12 -3.46
C ASP A 157 24.60 -2.02 -4.24
N GLU A 158 24.80 -1.95 -5.55
CA GLU A 158 24.12 -0.96 -6.41
C GLU A 158 22.61 -1.22 -6.51
N GLU A 159 22.21 -2.49 -6.64
CA GLU A 159 20.80 -2.88 -6.67
C GLU A 159 20.13 -2.62 -5.31
N GLU A 160 20.80 -2.97 -4.21
CA GLU A 160 20.35 -2.69 -2.85
C GLU A 160 20.18 -1.18 -2.63
N ALA A 161 21.11 -0.35 -3.10
CA ALA A 161 21.00 1.11 -3.02
C ALA A 161 19.79 1.64 -3.81
N LYS A 162 19.57 1.14 -5.04
CA LYS A 162 18.40 1.51 -5.87
C LYS A 162 17.09 1.15 -5.19
N TYR A 163 16.96 -0.08 -4.68
CA TYR A 163 15.75 -0.51 -3.96
C TYR A 163 15.52 0.33 -2.69
N LYS A 164 16.57 0.61 -1.91
CA LYS A 164 16.46 1.47 -0.72
C LYS A 164 15.99 2.88 -1.06
N GLN A 165 16.51 3.46 -2.14
CA GLN A 165 16.08 4.78 -2.60
C GLN A 165 14.59 4.74 -3.02
N GLN A 166 14.18 3.76 -3.82
CA GLN A 166 12.78 3.63 -4.24
C GLN A 166 11.83 3.42 -3.04
N ILE A 167 12.25 2.63 -2.04
CA ILE A 167 11.48 2.45 -0.81
C ILE A 167 11.36 3.78 -0.06
N ALA A 168 12.44 4.54 0.09
CA ALA A 168 12.42 5.83 0.77
C ALA A 168 11.53 6.86 0.04
N ASP A 169 11.64 6.93 -1.29
CA ASP A 169 10.84 7.83 -2.12
C ASP A 169 9.35 7.46 -2.03
N LYS A 170 8.99 6.18 -2.12
CA LYS A 170 7.60 5.74 -1.96
C LYS A 170 7.08 5.90 -0.54
N GLN A 171 7.91 5.69 0.47
CA GLN A 171 7.55 5.92 1.86
C GLN A 171 7.18 7.39 2.09
N LYS A 172 7.96 8.32 1.53
CA LYS A 172 7.64 9.74 1.59
C LYS A 172 6.28 10.05 0.94
N VAL A 173 6.01 9.49 -0.25
CA VAL A 173 4.73 9.67 -0.95
C VAL A 173 3.56 9.07 -0.15
N LEU A 174 3.76 7.92 0.48
CA LEU A 174 2.80 7.28 1.37
C LEU A 174 2.48 8.19 2.57
N ASP A 175 3.50 8.75 3.22
CA ASP A 175 3.32 9.64 4.37
C ASP A 175 2.62 10.94 3.98
N GLU A 176 2.93 11.51 2.81
CA GLU A 176 2.19 12.65 2.25
C GLU A 176 0.72 12.28 1.95
N ALA A 177 0.45 11.07 1.43
CA ALA A 177 -0.90 10.60 1.17
C ALA A 177 -1.71 10.39 2.46
N LYS A 178 -1.08 9.91 3.54
CA LYS A 178 -1.66 9.83 4.89
C LYS A 178 -1.92 11.21 5.49
N GLY A 179 -1.04 12.17 5.25
CA GLY A 179 -1.25 13.57 5.61
C GLY A 179 -2.51 14.14 4.97
N LYS A 180 -2.65 13.98 3.64
CA LYS A 180 -3.86 14.36 2.88
C LYS A 180 -5.10 13.59 3.35
N LEU A 181 -4.93 12.31 3.69
CA LEU A 181 -5.75 11.51 4.60
C LEU A 181 -6.50 12.35 5.64
N THR A 182 -5.69 12.75 6.59
CA THR A 182 -6.08 13.46 7.80
C THR A 182 -6.68 14.82 7.46
N GLU A 183 -6.12 15.50 6.45
CA GLU A 183 -6.62 16.80 6.01
C GLU A 183 -8.05 16.71 5.46
N PHE A 184 -8.36 15.73 4.60
CA PHE A 184 -9.74 15.54 4.11
C PHE A 184 -10.71 15.15 5.21
N GLN A 185 -10.29 14.31 6.15
CA GLN A 185 -11.12 13.96 7.31
C GLN A 185 -11.44 15.19 8.16
N GLU A 186 -10.46 16.07 8.37
CA GLU A 186 -10.62 17.31 9.13
C GLU A 186 -11.45 18.36 8.39
N GLN A 187 -11.28 18.49 7.07
CA GLN A 187 -12.13 19.36 6.25
C GLN A 187 -13.57 18.87 6.25
N ALA A 188 -13.80 17.56 6.07
CA ALA A 188 -15.13 16.97 6.16
C ALA A 188 -15.75 17.17 7.56
N ARG A 189 -14.95 17.11 8.63
CA ARG A 189 -15.39 17.44 10.01
C ARG A 189 -15.85 18.89 10.11
N LYS A 190 -15.06 19.82 9.59
CA LYS A 190 -15.39 21.26 9.55
C LYS A 190 -16.63 21.54 8.69
N SER A 191 -16.85 20.75 7.64
CA SER A 191 -18.06 20.81 6.82
C SER A 191 -19.28 20.17 7.46
N GLY A 192 -19.20 19.64 8.69
CA GLY A 192 -20.35 19.07 9.40
C GLY A 192 -20.72 17.63 8.99
N VAL A 193 -19.84 16.93 8.28
CA VAL A 193 -20.05 15.52 7.92
C VAL A 193 -20.01 14.66 9.20
N PRO A 194 -20.90 13.66 9.40
CA PRO A 194 -20.86 12.76 10.55
C PRO A 194 -19.55 11.96 10.66
N ASN A 195 -19.11 11.61 11.88
CA ASN A 195 -17.90 10.80 12.09
C ASN A 195 -17.98 9.44 11.35
N SER A 196 -19.14 8.80 11.34
CA SER A 196 -19.38 7.50 10.68
C SER A 196 -19.06 7.49 9.17
N THR A 197 -19.02 8.66 8.54
CA THR A 197 -18.72 8.80 7.11
C THR A 197 -17.25 9.14 6.84
N ARG A 198 -16.51 9.57 7.87
CA ARG A 198 -15.11 10.03 7.77
C ARG A 198 -14.11 8.98 8.23
N GLU A 199 -14.53 8.04 9.07
CA GLU A 199 -13.71 6.92 9.58
C GLU A 199 -13.61 5.75 8.62
#